data_AF-A0A368F5W0-F1
#
_entry.id   AF-A0A368F5W0-F1
#
_cell.length_a   1.000
_cell.length_b   1.000
_cell.length_c   1.000
_cell.angle_alpha   90.00
_cell.angle_beta   90.00
_cell.angle_gamma   90.00
#
_symmetry.space_group_name_H-M   'P 1'
#
loop_
_entity.id
_entity.type
_entity.pdbx_description
1 polymer ?
#
loop_
_entity_poly.entity_id
_entity_poly.type
_entity_poly.pdbx_seq_one_letter_code
_entity_poly.pdbx_strand_id
1 'polypeptide(L)'
;RSENDRQWIWEVLNTALERLSRHIHKVAHDVKILQKRVDRQKAENEEMEDGDAKTREQEELEQQQEKLENLKDFQKSLFLDVLHKFTVLLTEFIVHCETEGTDFRTPYFAWISGRFKQIFLMHGADLHEFTGDLRRELFSSADIDPNVLETFQQFVALRE
;
A
#
# COMPACT_ATOMS: atom_id res chain seq x y z
N ARG A 1 21.12 10.09 -19.21
CA ARG A 1 20.34 9.99 -17.94
C ARG A 1 18.90 9.74 -18.35
N SER A 2 18.35 8.62 -17.92
CA SER A 2 16.97 8.26 -18.26
C SER A 2 16.03 9.26 -17.58
N GLU A 3 14.80 9.45 -18.08
CA GLU A 3 13.84 10.34 -17.40
C GLU A 3 13.54 9.85 -15.97
N ASN A 4 13.63 8.53 -15.73
CA ASN A 4 13.36 7.87 -14.47
C ASN A 4 14.31 8.27 -13.33
N ASP A 5 15.47 8.85 -13.65
CA ASP A 5 16.48 9.26 -12.65
C ASP A 5 16.14 10.62 -12.02
N ARG A 6 15.08 11.29 -12.48
CA ARG A 6 14.74 12.65 -12.05
C ARG A 6 14.00 12.64 -10.72
N GLN A 7 14.55 13.38 -9.75
CA GLN A 7 14.01 13.57 -8.40
C GLN A 7 12.50 13.89 -8.36
N TRP A 8 12.00 14.72 -9.28
CA TRP A 8 10.59 15.12 -9.27
C TRP A 8 9.62 13.97 -9.57
N ILE A 9 10.04 12.93 -10.32
CA ILE A 9 9.19 11.75 -10.57
C ILE A 9 8.91 11.03 -9.26
N TRP A 10 9.95 10.90 -8.44
CA TRP A 10 9.85 10.31 -7.12
C TRP A 10 8.95 11.13 -6.17
N GLU A 11 9.07 12.45 -6.20
CA GLU A 11 8.23 13.34 -5.40
C GLU A 11 6.76 13.25 -5.82
N VAL A 12 6.48 13.18 -7.12
CA VAL A 12 5.11 12.99 -7.64
C VAL A 12 4.54 11.65 -7.19
N LEU A 13 5.31 10.57 -7.31
CA LEU A 13 4.88 9.23 -6.87
C LEU A 13 4.52 9.23 -5.37
N ASN A 14 5.39 9.74 -4.52
CA ASN A 14 5.14 9.72 -3.09
C ASN A 14 4.04 10.68 -2.66
N THR A 15 3.93 11.83 -3.30
CA THR A 15 2.81 12.75 -3.07
C THR A 15 1.48 12.07 -3.43
N ALA A 16 1.45 11.30 -4.53
CA ALA A 16 0.25 10.57 -4.92
C ALA A 16 -0.11 9.47 -3.91
N LEU A 17 0.85 8.65 -3.49
CA LEU A 17 0.66 7.61 -2.48
C LEU A 17 0.19 8.19 -1.16
N GLU A 18 0.86 9.23 -0.66
CA GLU A 18 0.52 9.88 0.61
C GLU A 18 -0.87 10.56 0.55
N ARG A 19 -1.25 11.15 -0.59
CA ARG A 19 -2.60 11.69 -0.78
C ARG A 19 -3.66 10.60 -0.70
N LEU A 20 -3.42 9.43 -1.29
CA LEU A 20 -4.33 8.29 -1.22
C LEU A 20 -4.47 7.81 0.22
N SER A 21 -3.35 7.59 0.93
CA SER A 21 -3.37 7.17 2.34
C SER A 21 -4.12 8.18 3.20
N ARG A 22 -3.90 9.49 3.04
CA ARG A 22 -4.66 10.52 3.78
C ARG A 22 -6.15 10.47 3.50
N HIS A 23 -6.55 10.22 2.25
CA HIS A 23 -7.96 10.10 1.90
C HIS A 23 -8.61 8.89 2.58
N ILE A 24 -7.92 7.73 2.58
CA ILE A 24 -8.39 6.51 3.26
C ILE A 24 -8.54 6.74 4.76
N HIS A 25 -7.54 7.33 5.41
CA HIS A 25 -7.59 7.64 6.84
C HIS A 25 -8.78 8.55 7.18
N LYS A 26 -9.07 9.55 6.33
CA LYS A 26 -10.22 10.44 6.51
C LYS A 26 -11.54 9.68 6.41
N VAL A 27 -11.71 8.88 5.36
CA VAL A 27 -12.94 8.08 5.17
C VAL A 27 -13.12 7.05 6.29
N ALA A 28 -12.04 6.38 6.71
CA ALA A 28 -12.07 5.44 7.83
C ALA A 28 -12.49 6.10 9.15
N HIS A 29 -12.01 7.31 9.40
CA HIS A 29 -12.41 8.11 10.55
C HIS A 29 -13.90 8.50 10.48
N ASP A 30 -14.38 8.93 9.32
CA ASP A 30 -15.78 9.33 9.12
C ASP A 30 -16.73 8.12 9.28
N VAL A 31 -16.36 6.95 8.75
CA VAL A 31 -17.07 5.67 8.97
C VAL A 31 -17.16 5.35 10.46
N LYS A 32 -16.07 5.51 11.21
CA LYS A 32 -16.03 5.24 12.65
C LYS A 32 -16.97 6.17 13.44
N ILE A 33 -17.11 7.43 13.02
CA ILE A 33 -18.05 8.37 13.64
C ILE A 33 -19.49 7.98 13.31
N LEU A 34 -19.79 7.68 12.04
CA LEU A 34 -21.13 7.27 11.60
C LEU A 34 -21.56 5.98 12.30
N GLN A 35 -20.68 4.98 12.41
CA GLN A 35 -20.94 3.74 13.13
C GLN A 35 -21.40 4.01 14.57
N LYS A 36 -20.67 4.86 15.30
CA LYS A 36 -21.03 5.22 16.69
C LYS A 36 -22.38 5.92 16.81
N ARG A 37 -22.78 6.70 15.81
CA ARG A 37 -24.10 7.36 15.77
C ARG A 37 -25.21 6.35 15.55
N VAL A 38 -25.03 5.46 14.57
CA VAL A 38 -25.97 4.38 14.27
C VAL A 38 -26.14 3.46 15.48
N ASP A 39 -25.05 3.08 16.16
CA ASP A 39 -25.10 2.22 17.34
C ASP A 39 -25.85 2.88 18.50
N ARG A 40 -25.68 4.20 18.69
CA ARG A 40 -26.42 4.96 19.71
C ARG A 40 -27.91 5.02 19.39
N GLN A 41 -28.27 5.31 18.14
CA GLN A 41 -29.68 5.34 17.72
C GLN A 41 -30.35 3.97 17.88
N LYS A 42 -29.63 2.88 17.60
CA LYS A 42 -30.13 1.52 17.83
C LYS A 42 -30.45 1.30 19.31
N ALA A 43 -29.52 1.64 20.21
CA ALA A 43 -29.72 1.49 21.64
C ALA A 43 -30.87 2.36 22.20
N GLU A 44 -31.12 3.53 21.62
CA GLU A 44 -32.23 4.42 22.01
C GLU A 44 -33.60 3.96 21.46
N ASN A 45 -33.61 3.21 20.34
CA ASN A 45 -34.83 2.75 19.66
C ASN A 45 -35.25 1.31 20.01
N GLU A 46 -34.53 0.59 20.88
CA GLU A 46 -34.89 -0.77 21.34
C GLU A 46 -36.26 -0.85 22.06
N GLU A 47 -36.89 0.27 22.39
CA GLU A 47 -38.22 0.34 23.03
C GLU A 47 -39.40 0.53 22.06
N MET A 48 -39.19 0.73 20.75
CA MET A 48 -40.28 0.87 19.77
C MET A 48 -40.23 -0.23 18.71
N GLU A 49 -41.15 -1.19 18.85
CA GLU A 49 -41.34 -2.31 17.93
C GLU A 49 -41.78 -1.82 16.55
N ASP A 50 -41.14 -2.42 15.54
CA ASP A 50 -41.54 -2.57 14.14
C ASP A 50 -41.27 -1.40 13.15
N GLY A 51 -40.26 -1.67 12.32
CA GLY A 51 -39.92 -0.93 11.12
C GLY A 51 -38.62 -1.49 10.55
N ASP A 52 -38.68 -2.61 9.82
CA ASP A 52 -37.58 -3.29 9.10
C ASP A 52 -36.92 -2.42 7.99
N ALA A 53 -37.19 -1.11 7.98
CA ALA A 53 -36.60 -0.15 7.07
C ALA A 53 -35.27 0.36 7.63
N LYS A 54 -34.19 0.14 6.87
CA LYS A 54 -32.89 0.75 7.17
C LYS A 54 -33.07 2.26 7.34
N THR A 55 -32.54 2.79 8.45
CA THR A 55 -32.51 4.24 8.62
C THR A 55 -31.58 4.85 7.57
N ARG A 56 -31.82 6.10 7.18
CA ARG A 56 -30.94 6.84 6.25
C ARG A 56 -29.47 6.80 6.71
N GLU A 57 -29.22 6.80 8.01
CA GLU A 57 -27.87 6.73 8.59
C GLU A 57 -27.23 5.35 8.43
N GLN A 58 -28.02 4.27 8.48
CA GLN A 58 -27.53 2.91 8.21
C GLN A 58 -27.18 2.73 6.73
N GLU A 59 -28.00 3.26 5.81
CA GLU A 59 -27.69 3.25 4.38
C GLU A 59 -26.44 4.08 4.07
N GLU A 60 -26.29 5.26 4.68
CA GLU A 60 -25.09 6.09 4.54
C GLU A 60 -23.85 5.38 5.08
N LEU A 61 -23.95 4.70 6.23
CA LEU A 61 -22.87 3.93 6.82
C LEU A 61 -22.42 2.78 5.90
N GLU A 62 -23.35 2.02 5.33
CA GLU A 62 -23.05 0.94 4.40
C GLU A 62 -22.35 1.46 3.14
N GLN A 63 -22.83 2.57 2.57
CA GLN A 63 -22.19 3.20 1.41
C GLN A 63 -20.76 3.69 1.73
N GLN A 64 -20.54 4.29 2.91
CA GLN A 64 -19.20 4.75 3.29
C GLN A 64 -18.26 3.57 3.61
N GLN A 65 -18.77 2.47 4.16
CA GLN A 65 -18.02 1.23 4.37
C GLN A 65 -17.60 0.60 3.05
N GLU A 66 -18.53 0.45 2.09
CA GLU A 66 -18.22 -0.05 0.75
C GLU A 66 -17.18 0.84 0.05
N LYS A 67 -17.34 2.16 0.14
CA LYS A 67 -16.36 3.11 -0.39
C LYS A 67 -14.98 2.94 0.26
N LEU A 68 -14.93 2.72 1.57
CA LEU A 68 -13.67 2.53 2.29
C LEU A 68 -12.96 1.26 1.82
N GLU A 69 -13.68 0.15 1.71
CA GLU A 69 -13.11 -1.12 1.24
C GLU A 69 -12.59 -0.99 -0.20
N ASN A 70 -13.36 -0.38 -1.10
CA ASN A 70 -12.91 -0.10 -2.48
C ASN A 70 -11.63 0.75 -2.54
N LEU A 71 -11.50 1.74 -1.64
CA LEU A 71 -10.29 2.57 -1.57
C LEU A 71 -9.09 1.79 -1.02
N LYS A 72 -9.28 0.92 -0.03
CA LYS A 72 -8.23 0.05 0.51
C LYS A 72 -7.74 -0.95 -0.52
N ASP A 73 -8.67 -1.58 -1.26
CA ASP A 73 -8.33 -2.49 -2.35
C ASP A 73 -7.53 -1.77 -3.43
N PHE A 74 -7.98 -0.57 -3.84
CA PHE A 74 -7.23 0.25 -4.79
C PHE A 74 -5.83 0.62 -4.28
N GLN A 75 -5.68 1.00 -3.01
CA GLN A 75 -4.39 1.30 -2.40
C GLN A 75 -3.46 0.08 -2.40
N LYS A 76 -3.98 -1.09 -2.02
CA LYS A 76 -3.23 -2.35 -2.06
C LYS A 76 -2.75 -2.66 -3.48
N SER A 77 -3.64 -2.62 -4.48
CA SER A 77 -3.26 -2.84 -5.88
C SER A 77 -2.21 -1.85 -6.37
N LEU A 78 -2.35 -0.56 -6.01
CA LEU A 78 -1.38 0.46 -6.39
C LEU A 78 0.01 0.21 -5.77
N PHE A 79 0.07 -0.17 -4.50
CA PHE A 79 1.34 -0.53 -3.87
C PHE A 79 1.96 -1.77 -4.49
N LEU A 80 1.16 -2.80 -4.77
CA LEU A 80 1.62 -4.01 -5.46
C LEU A 80 2.22 -3.66 -6.82
N ASP A 81 1.55 -2.85 -7.64
CA ASP A 81 2.03 -2.42 -8.95
C ASP A 81 3.34 -1.64 -8.86
N VAL A 82 3.45 -0.71 -7.91
CA VAL A 82 4.67 0.08 -7.70
C VAL A 82 5.83 -0.82 -7.29
N LEU A 83 5.61 -1.69 -6.30
CA LEU A 83 6.65 -2.59 -5.80
C LEU A 83 7.06 -3.62 -6.86
N HIS A 84 6.11 -4.16 -7.62
CA HIS A 84 6.40 -5.06 -8.73
C HIS A 84 7.32 -4.41 -9.77
N LYS A 85 7.03 -3.16 -10.17
CA LYS A 85 7.89 -2.41 -11.09
C LYS A 85 9.32 -2.23 -10.56
N PHE A 86 9.47 -1.96 -9.27
CA PHE A 86 10.80 -1.90 -8.65
C PHE A 86 11.50 -3.26 -8.67
N THR A 87 10.81 -4.33 -8.30
CA THR A 87 11.34 -5.68 -8.31
C THR A 87 11.83 -6.07 -9.70
N VAL A 88 11.01 -5.88 -10.74
CA VAL A 88 11.39 -6.18 -12.13
C VAL A 88 12.59 -5.34 -12.54
N LEU A 89 12.55 -4.02 -12.32
CA LEU A 89 13.64 -3.11 -12.71
C LEU A 89 14.98 -3.47 -12.04
N LEU A 90 14.96 -3.79 -10.75
CA LEU A 90 16.16 -4.16 -10.01
C LEU A 90 16.72 -5.51 -10.47
N THR A 91 15.85 -6.53 -10.61
CA THR A 91 16.26 -7.86 -11.07
C THR A 91 16.81 -7.80 -12.49
N GLU A 92 16.14 -7.11 -13.43
CA GLU A 92 16.62 -6.93 -14.80
C GLU A 92 17.98 -6.25 -14.85
N PHE A 93 18.20 -5.23 -14.01
CA PHE A 93 19.49 -4.54 -13.93
C PHE A 93 20.61 -5.47 -13.45
N ILE A 94 20.35 -6.29 -12.42
CA ILE A 94 21.30 -7.25 -11.89
C ILE A 94 21.65 -8.30 -12.96
N VAL A 95 20.64 -8.92 -13.56
CA VAL A 95 20.81 -9.94 -14.62
C VAL A 95 21.58 -9.39 -15.82
N HIS A 96 21.32 -8.13 -16.21
CA HIS A 96 22.06 -7.47 -17.28
C HIS A 96 23.55 -7.34 -16.96
N CYS A 97 23.90 -6.85 -15.76
CA CYS A 97 25.28 -6.76 -15.31
C CYS A 97 25.97 -8.12 -15.24
N GLU A 98 25.28 -9.15 -14.72
CA GLU A 98 25.80 -10.52 -14.66
C GLU A 98 26.08 -11.08 -16.07
N THR A 99 25.18 -10.84 -17.02
CA THR A 99 25.33 -11.27 -18.41
C THR A 99 26.53 -10.60 -19.09
N GLU A 100 26.79 -9.33 -18.77
CA GLU A 100 27.94 -8.59 -19.28
C GLU A 100 29.24 -8.85 -18.50
N GLY A 101 29.19 -9.62 -17.40
CA GLY A 101 30.34 -9.85 -16.52
C GLY A 101 30.81 -8.60 -15.78
N THR A 102 29.90 -7.65 -15.52
CA THR A 102 30.18 -6.39 -14.81
C THR A 102 29.57 -6.40 -13.41
N ASP A 103 30.10 -5.55 -12.53
CA ASP A 103 29.56 -5.41 -11.17
C ASP A 103 28.29 -4.56 -11.17
N PHE A 104 27.18 -5.12 -10.68
CA PHE A 104 25.91 -4.40 -10.55
C PHE A 104 25.93 -3.32 -9.46
N ARG A 105 26.91 -3.31 -8.55
CA ARG A 105 27.02 -2.35 -7.43
C ARG A 105 27.49 -0.97 -7.91
N THR A 106 26.69 -0.39 -8.79
CA THR A 106 26.91 0.92 -9.40
C THR A 106 26.23 2.03 -8.58
N PRO A 107 26.61 3.30 -8.79
CA PRO A 107 25.89 4.43 -8.20
C PRO A 107 24.41 4.47 -8.60
N TYR A 108 24.07 4.00 -9.81
CA TYR A 108 22.68 3.91 -10.25
C TYR A 108 21.91 2.87 -9.44
N PHE A 109 22.45 1.66 -9.30
CA PHE A 109 21.83 0.60 -8.50
C PHE A 109 21.60 1.03 -7.06
N ALA A 110 22.61 1.64 -6.43
CA ALA A 110 22.49 2.17 -5.07
C ALA A 110 21.37 3.22 -4.95
N TRP A 111 21.23 4.09 -5.96
CA TRP A 111 20.17 5.10 -6.00
C TRP A 111 18.77 4.46 -6.13
N ILE A 112 18.55 3.57 -7.10
CA ILE A 112 17.23 2.96 -7.31
C ILE A 112 16.83 1.99 -6.19
N SER A 113 17.79 1.22 -5.66
CA SER A 113 17.58 0.39 -4.45
C SER A 113 17.23 1.25 -3.23
N GLY A 114 17.87 2.41 -3.10
CA GLY A 114 17.52 3.40 -2.07
C GLY A 114 16.08 3.89 -2.18
N ARG A 115 15.58 4.14 -3.39
CA ARG A 115 14.15 4.50 -3.62
C ARG A 115 13.20 3.39 -3.26
N PHE A 116 13.55 2.15 -3.62
CA PHE A 116 12.77 0.98 -3.25
C PHE A 116 12.64 0.85 -1.73
N LYS A 117 13.75 0.96 -0.99
CA LYS A 117 13.76 1.00 0.49
C LYS A 117 12.90 2.15 1.04
N GLN A 118 12.97 3.32 0.41
CA GLN A 118 12.23 4.49 0.84
C GLN A 118 10.70 4.29 0.75
N ILE A 119 10.17 3.53 -0.21
CA ILE A 119 8.73 3.19 -0.24
C ILE A 119 8.32 2.50 1.07
N PHE A 120 9.07 1.48 1.47
CA PHE A 120 8.78 0.72 2.70
C PHE A 120 8.87 1.58 3.96
N LEU A 121 9.85 2.49 4.03
CA LEU A 121 10.02 3.35 5.19
C LEU A 121 8.94 4.42 5.30
N MET A 122 8.52 5.03 4.19
CA MET A 122 7.56 6.13 4.23
C MET A 122 6.11 5.66 4.34
N HIS A 123 5.79 4.50 3.76
CA HIS A 123 4.43 3.95 3.72
C HIS A 123 4.30 2.67 4.55
N GLY A 124 5.24 2.44 5.47
CA GLY A 124 5.35 1.19 6.23
C GLY A 124 4.10 0.86 7.04
N ALA A 125 3.45 1.87 7.63
CA ALA A 125 2.21 1.68 8.38
C ALA A 125 1.12 1.01 7.52
N ASP A 126 0.91 1.52 6.30
CA ASP A 126 -0.06 0.96 5.36
C ASP A 126 0.40 -0.41 4.85
N LEU A 127 1.66 -0.53 4.41
CA LEU A 127 2.25 -1.76 3.85
C LEU A 127 2.24 -2.94 4.85
N HIS A 128 2.28 -2.65 6.14
CA HIS A 128 2.19 -3.64 7.19
C HIS A 128 0.81 -4.28 7.31
N GLU A 129 -0.26 -3.61 6.87
CA GLU A 129 -1.61 -4.19 6.88
C GLU A 129 -1.76 -5.33 5.86
N PHE A 130 -1.03 -5.28 4.74
CA PHE A 130 -1.12 -6.26 3.65
C PHE A 130 0.22 -6.96 3.35
N THR A 131 1.12 -7.05 4.33
CA THR A 131 2.41 -7.75 4.19
C THR A 131 2.25 -9.22 3.78
N GLY A 132 1.18 -9.88 4.21
CA GLY A 132 0.89 -11.26 3.78
C GLY A 132 0.63 -11.36 2.28
N ASP A 133 -0.09 -10.40 1.71
CA ASP A 133 -0.34 -10.31 0.27
C ASP A 133 0.92 -9.95 -0.50
N LEU A 134 1.70 -8.98 -0.02
CA LEU A 134 3.02 -8.65 -0.61
C LEU A 134 3.88 -9.90 -0.73
N ARG A 135 3.98 -10.69 0.36
CA ARG A 135 4.76 -11.92 0.38
C ARG A 135 4.25 -12.93 -0.65
N ARG A 136 2.94 -13.15 -0.72
CA ARG A 136 2.32 -14.15 -1.60
C ARG A 136 2.33 -13.75 -3.08
N GLU A 137 2.20 -12.46 -3.37
CA GLU A 137 1.99 -11.99 -4.75
C GLU A 137 3.26 -11.46 -5.40
N LEU A 138 4.24 -10.97 -4.62
CA LEU A 138 5.48 -10.40 -5.16
C LEU A 138 6.75 -11.12 -4.73
N PHE A 139 6.84 -11.58 -3.48
CA PHE A 139 8.10 -12.06 -2.89
C PHE A 139 8.16 -13.57 -2.66
N SER A 140 7.21 -14.34 -3.22
CA SER A 140 7.20 -15.81 -3.13
C SER A 140 7.73 -16.50 -4.39
N SER A 141 7.94 -15.78 -5.49
CA SER A 141 8.50 -16.37 -6.70
C SER A 141 9.97 -16.73 -6.45
N ALA A 142 10.38 -17.91 -6.93
CA ALA A 142 11.78 -18.33 -6.88
C ALA A 142 12.68 -17.46 -7.77
N ASP A 143 12.09 -16.67 -8.67
CA ASP A 143 12.77 -15.85 -9.66
C ASP A 143 13.11 -14.44 -9.14
N ILE A 144 12.75 -14.09 -7.91
CA ILE A 144 13.13 -12.82 -7.32
C ILE A 144 14.60 -12.83 -6.91
N ASP A 145 15.34 -11.80 -7.33
CA ASP A 145 16.75 -11.68 -6.97
C ASP A 145 16.92 -11.56 -5.43
N PRO A 146 17.91 -12.26 -4.83
CA PRO A 146 18.15 -12.21 -3.39
C PRO A 146 18.37 -10.81 -2.83
N ASN A 147 19.01 -9.89 -3.56
CA ASN A 147 19.26 -8.51 -3.11
C ASN A 147 17.95 -7.70 -3.02
N VAL A 148 16.99 -7.98 -3.91
CA VAL A 148 15.66 -7.36 -3.88
C VAL A 148 14.83 -7.94 -2.74
N LEU A 149 14.87 -9.27 -2.58
CA LEU A 149 14.18 -9.97 -1.50
C LEU A 149 14.68 -9.53 -0.11
N GLU A 150 15.99 -9.32 0.05
CA GLU A 150 16.58 -8.86 1.30
C GLU A 150 15.96 -7.54 1.77
N THR A 151 15.69 -6.61 0.84
CA THR A 151 15.05 -5.33 1.17
C THR A 151 13.65 -5.53 1.77
N PHE A 152 12.88 -6.47 1.23
CA PHE A 152 11.56 -6.81 1.80
C PHE A 152 11.69 -7.51 3.16
N GLN A 153 12.65 -8.40 3.33
CA GLN A 153 12.91 -9.07 4.62
C GLN A 153 13.30 -8.07 5.71
N GLN A 154 14.16 -7.10 5.39
CA GLN A 154 14.53 -5.99 6.27
C GLN A 154 13.29 -5.19 6.69
N PHE A 155 12.40 -4.88 5.75
CA PHE A 155 11.14 -4.20 6.06
C PHE A 155 10.25 -5.01 7.02
N VAL A 156 10.08 -6.32 6.76
CA VAL A 156 9.27 -7.20 7.63
C VAL A 156 9.84 -7.23 9.04
N ALA A 157 11.16 -7.28 9.19
CA ALA A 157 11.85 -7.32 10.48
C ALA A 157 11.70 -6.03 11.31
N LEU A 158 11.28 -4.90 10.72
CA LEU A 158 11.04 -3.65 11.48
C LEU A 158 9.79 -3.69 12.37
N ARG A 159 8.93 -4.70 12.20
CA ARG A 159 7.69 -4.88 12.97
C ARG A 159 7.78 -6.00 14.01
N GLU A 160 8.86 -6.78 14.00
CA GLU A 160 9.16 -7.81 15.02
C GLU A 160 9.93 -7.19 16.20
#